data_AF-A0A8H5JHF8-F1
#
_entry.id   AF-A0A8H5JHF8-F1
#
_cell.length_a   1.000
_cell.length_b   1.000
_cell.length_c   1.000
_cell.angle_alpha   90.00
_cell.angle_beta   90.00
_cell.angle_gamma   90.00
#
_symmetry.space_group_name_H-M   'P 1'
#
loop_
_entity.id
_entity.type
_entity.pdbx_description
1 polymer ?
#
loop_
_entity_poly.entity_id
_entity_poly.type
_entity_poly.pdbx_seq_one_letter_code
_entity_poly.pdbx_strand_id
1 'polypeptide(L)'
;MRELKNGILIDMRSLNKLEFDPDLCQVTVGGGVITDDFVKFLQSVGMEVNVGSCPTTGIIGVAFGAGLGRLQGKYGYLHDNMASCKLVLADGSVTIVSEASNPDLFWAIRGAGHNFGVALEATFRVHPQANEGIHYTWDLEYSLEQCDAVFETLNSVHEDMPMDLAIFVLWIRESDGGRKHHLLVNLVWSGHEYEAHQWISRFEDLKPILNSGRTTTTWAELPWVTYKGQNKVLSKPEVWSLAPNKMMGAVCVEKFPLKTTRDFFQSVKEMNEEWAGKGFFGAMFECLPHQKVRELADETTAFPWRWGSNHFIMFMATPLKLEDRDVFEAHIDRWKKRFIETSGYGRLQQYVNYGNTTSTMQDPPEALYGYEPWRLEKLRRLKRIYDPENVFRWYQPLTEEG
;
A
#
# COMPACT_ATOMS: atom_id res chain seq x y z
N MET A 1 -18.13 -8.87 -6.42
CA MET A 1 -17.80 -7.43 -6.30
C MET A 1 -18.68 -6.84 -5.21
N ARG A 2 -18.17 -5.94 -4.36
CA ARG A 2 -19.06 -5.19 -3.45
C ARG A 2 -19.85 -4.21 -4.31
N GLU A 3 -21.09 -4.55 -4.62
CA GLU A 3 -22.03 -3.65 -5.29
C GLU A 3 -22.78 -2.84 -4.23
N LEU A 4 -22.55 -1.53 -4.18
CA LEU A 4 -23.34 -0.66 -3.32
C LEU A 4 -24.76 -0.58 -3.89
N LYS A 5 -25.70 -1.28 -3.24
CA LYS A 5 -27.12 -1.25 -3.59
C LYS A 5 -27.84 -0.26 -2.70
N ASN A 6 -28.69 0.58 -3.30
CA ASN A 6 -29.51 1.56 -2.58
C ASN A 6 -28.71 2.48 -1.65
N GLY A 7 -27.49 2.85 -2.05
CA GLY A 7 -26.60 3.72 -1.28
C GLY A 7 -26.41 5.10 -1.92
N ILE A 8 -25.72 5.98 -1.20
CA ILE A 8 -25.30 7.30 -1.67
C ILE A 8 -23.78 7.29 -1.80
N LEU A 9 -23.27 7.75 -2.94
CA LEU A 9 -21.86 8.04 -3.13
C LEU A 9 -21.60 9.50 -2.82
N ILE A 10 -20.83 9.79 -1.77
CA ILE A 10 -20.36 11.14 -1.47
C ILE A 10 -19.05 11.34 -2.25
N ASP A 11 -19.13 12.06 -3.36
CA ASP A 11 -17.98 12.37 -4.20
C ASP A 11 -17.21 13.57 -3.65
N MET A 12 -15.99 13.32 -3.20
CA MET A 12 -15.16 14.31 -2.52
C MET A 12 -14.23 15.07 -3.47
N ARG A 13 -14.21 14.76 -4.78
CA ARG A 13 -13.20 15.27 -5.74
C ARG A 13 -13.10 16.80 -5.81
N SER A 14 -14.18 17.52 -5.54
CA SER A 14 -14.17 18.99 -5.51
C SER A 14 -13.50 19.59 -4.27
N LEU A 15 -13.25 18.80 -3.21
CA LEU A 15 -12.46 19.22 -2.05
C LEU A 15 -10.97 18.96 -2.32
N ASN A 16 -10.40 19.63 -3.30
CA ASN A 16 -9.03 19.41 -3.79
C ASN A 16 -8.06 20.55 -3.41
N LYS A 17 -8.37 21.29 -2.35
CA LYS A 17 -7.55 22.41 -1.86
C LYS A 17 -6.26 21.90 -1.21
N LEU A 18 -5.17 22.64 -1.43
CA LEU A 18 -3.83 22.40 -0.86
C LEU A 18 -3.29 23.73 -0.32
N GLU A 19 -2.89 23.76 0.95
CA GLU A 19 -2.33 24.96 1.59
C GLU A 19 -1.11 24.62 2.43
N PHE A 20 -0.01 25.34 2.23
CA PHE A 20 1.23 25.17 2.98
C PHE A 20 1.38 26.28 4.03
N ASP A 21 1.65 25.86 5.27
CA ASP A 21 2.07 26.70 6.37
C ASP A 21 3.59 26.53 6.57
N PRO A 22 4.40 27.54 6.18
CA PRO A 22 5.85 27.46 6.30
C PRO A 22 6.36 27.58 7.74
N ASP A 23 5.59 28.22 8.64
CA ASP A 23 6.01 28.43 10.03
C ASP A 23 5.88 27.12 10.83
N LEU A 24 4.88 26.30 10.48
CA LEU A 24 4.63 25.00 11.12
C LEU A 24 5.19 23.80 10.34
N CYS A 25 5.71 24.01 9.14
CA CYS A 25 6.05 22.96 8.17
C CYS A 25 4.89 21.96 8.00
N GLN A 26 3.70 22.50 7.69
CA GLN A 26 2.48 21.70 7.57
C GLN A 26 1.74 21.98 6.27
N VAL A 27 1.11 20.95 5.72
CA VAL A 27 0.22 21.08 4.57
C VAL A 27 -1.17 20.60 4.94
N THR A 28 -2.16 21.46 4.71
CA THR A 28 -3.58 21.10 4.80
C THR A 28 -4.09 20.69 3.42
N VAL A 29 -4.69 19.51 3.34
CA VAL A 29 -5.21 18.91 2.11
C VAL A 29 -6.70 18.65 2.25
N GLY A 30 -7.47 18.96 1.20
CA GLY A 30 -8.88 18.60 1.13
C GLY A 30 -9.11 17.09 0.92
N GLY A 31 -10.30 16.61 1.28
CA GLY A 31 -10.65 15.18 1.23
C GLY A 31 -10.66 14.53 -0.15
N GLY A 32 -10.68 15.33 -1.22
CA GLY A 32 -10.64 14.89 -2.61
C GLY A 32 -9.25 14.85 -3.23
N VAL A 33 -8.22 15.32 -2.53
CA VAL A 33 -6.85 15.38 -3.05
C VAL A 33 -6.31 13.96 -3.31
N ILE A 34 -5.70 13.75 -4.48
CA ILE A 34 -4.98 12.52 -4.82
C ILE A 34 -3.47 12.67 -4.56
N THR A 35 -2.78 11.53 -4.51
CA THR A 35 -1.34 11.47 -4.24
C THR A 35 -0.52 12.30 -5.23
N ASP A 36 -0.84 12.27 -6.53
CA ASP A 36 -0.14 13.03 -7.58
C ASP A 36 -0.16 14.55 -7.33
N ASP A 37 -1.34 15.12 -7.09
CA ASP A 37 -1.50 16.54 -6.79
C ASP A 37 -0.73 16.92 -5.52
N PHE A 38 -0.79 16.06 -4.50
CA PHE A 38 -0.11 16.29 -3.24
C PHE A 38 1.42 16.29 -3.40
N VAL A 39 2.03 15.28 -4.04
CA VAL A 39 3.49 15.24 -4.19
C VAL A 39 4.02 16.35 -5.08
N LYS A 40 3.27 16.76 -6.13
CA LYS A 40 3.61 17.92 -6.96
C LYS A 40 3.59 19.21 -6.16
N PHE A 41 2.56 19.40 -5.33
CA PHE A 41 2.47 20.56 -4.46
C PHE A 41 3.62 20.59 -3.44
N LEU A 42 3.89 19.48 -2.77
CA LEU A 42 5.02 19.37 -1.82
C LEU A 42 6.35 19.72 -2.47
N GLN A 43 6.65 19.15 -3.65
CA GLN A 43 7.86 19.49 -4.40
C GLN A 43 7.91 21.00 -4.73
N SER A 44 6.79 21.61 -5.12
CA SER A 44 6.75 23.04 -5.45
C SER A 44 7.07 23.98 -4.29
N VAL A 45 6.87 23.51 -3.05
CA VAL A 45 7.19 24.24 -1.82
C VAL A 45 8.45 23.72 -1.13
N GLY A 46 9.23 22.86 -1.78
CA GLY A 46 10.50 22.34 -1.27
C GLY A 46 10.35 21.32 -0.13
N MET A 47 9.19 20.65 -0.04
CA MET A 47 8.86 19.70 1.02
C MET A 47 8.61 18.28 0.46
N GLU A 48 8.63 17.29 1.34
CA GLU A 48 8.26 15.90 1.08
C GLU A 48 7.71 15.23 2.35
N VAL A 49 7.05 14.09 2.16
CA VAL A 49 6.60 13.19 3.23
C VAL A 49 6.32 11.83 2.61
N ASN A 50 6.23 10.77 3.42
CA ASN A 50 5.85 9.47 2.91
C ASN A 50 4.42 9.46 2.35
N VAL A 51 4.21 8.80 1.20
CA VAL A 51 2.89 8.62 0.55
C VAL A 51 2.77 7.22 -0.05
N GLY A 52 1.55 6.84 -0.45
CA GLY A 52 1.28 5.58 -1.13
C GLY A 52 1.96 5.44 -2.50
N SER A 53 2.06 4.21 -2.99
CA SER A 53 2.74 3.91 -4.27
C SER A 53 2.00 4.37 -5.52
N CYS A 54 0.66 4.45 -5.48
CA CYS A 54 -0.18 4.75 -6.64
C CYS A 54 -0.55 6.26 -6.69
N PRO A 55 -0.19 6.98 -7.78
CA PRO A 55 -0.39 8.42 -7.89
C PRO A 55 -1.87 8.85 -7.89
N THR A 56 -2.80 7.99 -8.29
CA THR A 56 -4.23 8.34 -8.41
C THR A 56 -5.06 7.95 -7.18
N THR A 57 -4.43 7.45 -6.12
CA THR A 57 -5.13 7.17 -4.85
C THR A 57 -5.37 8.44 -4.04
N GLY A 58 -6.54 8.53 -3.40
CA GLY A 58 -6.90 9.64 -2.51
C GLY A 58 -6.03 9.67 -1.25
N ILE A 59 -5.44 10.81 -0.95
CA ILE A 59 -4.37 10.93 0.06
C ILE A 59 -4.88 10.62 1.48
N ILE A 60 -6.06 11.11 1.85
CA ILE A 60 -6.63 10.89 3.18
C ILE A 60 -7.07 9.43 3.35
N GLY A 61 -7.64 8.81 2.32
CA GLY A 61 -8.02 7.39 2.36
C GLY A 61 -6.80 6.48 2.59
N VAL A 62 -5.68 6.80 1.93
CA VAL A 62 -4.41 6.13 2.17
C VAL A 62 -3.95 6.32 3.62
N ALA A 63 -3.95 7.55 4.12
CA ALA A 63 -3.56 7.86 5.51
C ALA A 63 -4.44 7.15 6.55
N PHE A 64 -5.76 7.07 6.33
CA PHE A 64 -6.67 6.47 7.31
C PHE A 64 -6.42 4.98 7.57
N GLY A 65 -5.79 4.27 6.64
CA GLY A 65 -5.34 2.90 6.88
C GLY A 65 -3.93 2.81 7.48
N ALA A 66 -3.03 3.71 7.09
CA ALA A 66 -1.67 3.96 7.58
C ALA A 66 -0.95 4.87 6.59
N GLY A 67 -0.92 4.41 5.34
CA GLY A 67 -0.19 5.02 4.24
C GLY A 67 1.26 4.58 4.22
N LEU A 68 1.45 3.36 3.72
CA LEU A 68 2.74 2.72 3.51
C LEU A 68 3.40 3.25 2.24
N GLY A 69 4.72 3.32 2.23
CA GLY A 69 5.43 3.84 1.07
C GLY A 69 6.94 3.84 1.18
N ARG A 70 7.56 4.34 0.11
CA ARG A 70 9.01 4.34 -0.12
C ARG A 70 9.80 5.11 0.92
N LEU A 71 9.21 6.18 1.46
CA LEU A 71 9.87 7.07 2.42
C LEU A 71 9.47 6.77 3.87
N GLN A 72 8.76 5.66 4.13
CA GLN A 72 8.27 5.37 5.46
C GLN A 72 9.42 5.10 6.45
N GLY A 73 10.56 4.61 5.98
CA GLY A 73 11.78 4.47 6.78
C GLY A 73 12.29 5.82 7.29
N LYS A 74 12.05 6.91 6.55
CA LYS A 74 12.45 8.28 6.91
C LYS A 74 11.41 9.00 7.78
N TYR A 75 10.14 8.87 7.41
CA TYR A 75 9.08 9.74 7.92
C TYR A 75 7.97 8.99 8.65
N GLY A 76 8.04 7.66 8.77
CA GLY A 76 6.96 6.85 9.31
C GLY A 76 5.83 6.69 8.29
N TYR A 77 4.71 6.11 8.73
CA TYR A 77 3.53 6.04 7.87
C TYR A 77 2.96 7.44 7.59
N LEU A 78 2.20 7.62 6.51
CA LEU A 78 1.59 8.91 6.20
C LEU A 78 0.77 9.45 7.38
N HIS A 79 0.06 8.58 8.10
CA HIS A 79 -0.73 9.01 9.26
C HIS A 79 0.07 9.38 10.51
N ASP A 80 1.35 8.97 10.58
CA ASP A 80 2.25 9.37 11.69
C ASP A 80 2.58 10.86 11.57
N ASN A 81 2.46 11.38 10.34
CA ASN A 81 2.63 12.78 10.03
C ASN A 81 1.32 13.58 10.10
N MET A 82 0.16 12.95 10.34
CA MET A 82 -1.09 13.69 10.48
C MET A 82 -1.07 14.50 11.78
N ALA A 83 -1.37 15.80 11.69
CA ALA A 83 -1.46 16.71 12.82
C ALA A 83 -2.91 16.95 13.26
N SER A 84 -3.84 17.03 12.31
CA SER A 84 -5.27 17.12 12.58
C SER A 84 -6.12 16.65 11.41
N CYS A 85 -7.41 16.41 11.65
CA CYS A 85 -8.39 16.15 10.60
C CYS A 85 -9.74 16.77 10.96
N LYS A 86 -10.41 17.41 9.98
CA LYS A 86 -11.78 17.90 10.10
C LYS A 86 -12.74 16.87 9.49
N LEU A 87 -13.63 16.33 10.33
CA LEU A 87 -14.54 15.24 9.99
C LEU A 87 -16.00 15.72 10.03
N VAL A 88 -16.83 15.18 9.15
CA VAL A 88 -18.29 15.11 9.31
C VAL A 88 -18.63 13.76 9.94
N LEU A 89 -19.31 13.78 11.08
CA LEU A 89 -19.74 12.58 11.80
C LEU A 89 -21.10 12.07 11.27
N ALA A 90 -21.53 10.91 11.78
CA ALA A 90 -22.75 10.24 11.32
C ALA A 90 -24.03 11.06 11.59
N ASP A 91 -24.03 11.90 12.62
CA ASP A 91 -25.11 12.83 12.96
C ASP A 91 -25.08 14.13 12.14
N GLY A 92 -24.11 14.28 11.23
CA GLY A 92 -23.90 15.47 10.40
C GLY A 92 -23.13 16.60 11.08
N SER A 93 -22.73 16.46 12.35
CA SER A 93 -21.90 17.44 13.03
C SER A 93 -20.46 17.45 12.48
N VAL A 94 -19.81 18.61 12.56
CA VAL A 94 -18.41 18.78 12.14
C VAL A 94 -17.52 18.86 13.36
N THR A 95 -16.45 18.08 13.39
CA THR A 95 -15.46 18.09 14.47
C THR A 95 -14.04 18.16 13.93
N ILE A 96 -13.14 18.76 14.70
CA ILE A 96 -11.69 18.71 14.44
C ILE A 96 -11.07 17.76 15.46
N VAL A 97 -10.34 16.79 14.94
CA VAL A 97 -9.64 15.77 15.73
C VAL A 97 -8.13 15.97 15.63
N SER A 98 -7.44 15.90 16.76
CA SER A 98 -5.98 16.03 16.91
C SER A 98 -5.56 15.42 18.25
N GLU A 99 -4.28 15.47 18.59
CA GLU A 99 -3.81 15.06 19.93
C GLU A 99 -4.40 15.92 21.06
N ALA A 100 -4.76 17.18 20.77
CA ALA A 100 -5.31 18.11 21.74
C ALA A 100 -6.86 18.17 21.72
N SER A 101 -7.51 17.64 20.69
CA SER A 101 -8.96 17.72 20.51
C SER A 101 -9.51 16.36 20.04
N ASN A 102 -10.40 15.74 20.84
CA ASN A 102 -10.92 14.40 20.56
C ASN A 102 -9.81 13.35 20.28
N PRO A 103 -8.81 13.20 21.17
CA PRO A 103 -7.62 12.38 20.91
C PRO A 103 -7.94 10.90 20.67
N ASP A 104 -9.01 10.37 21.27
CA ASP A 104 -9.43 8.99 21.02
C ASP A 104 -9.95 8.77 19.59
N LEU A 105 -10.70 9.74 19.05
CA LEU A 105 -11.15 9.68 17.66
C LEU A 105 -9.98 9.92 16.70
N PHE A 106 -9.06 10.82 17.05
CA PHE A 106 -7.83 11.03 16.29
C PHE A 106 -6.93 9.79 16.23
N TRP A 107 -6.82 9.06 17.35
CA TRP A 107 -6.18 7.75 17.39
C TRP A 107 -6.88 6.75 16.47
N ALA A 108 -8.22 6.71 16.49
CA ALA A 108 -9.00 5.73 15.73
C ALA A 108 -8.88 5.91 14.21
N ILE A 109 -9.01 7.14 13.69
CA ILE A 109 -8.92 7.38 12.24
C ILE A 109 -7.53 7.10 11.67
N ARG A 110 -6.49 7.05 12.51
CA ARG A 110 -5.13 6.67 12.11
C ARG A 110 -4.98 5.14 12.16
N GLY A 111 -5.67 4.44 11.27
CA GLY A 111 -5.53 2.99 11.07
C GLY A 111 -6.85 2.23 10.92
N ALA A 112 -7.97 2.78 11.39
CA ALA A 112 -9.28 2.13 11.28
C ALA A 112 -10.07 2.53 10.03
N GLY A 113 -9.47 3.25 9.09
CA GLY A 113 -10.15 3.69 7.88
C GLY A 113 -11.19 4.80 8.15
N HIS A 114 -12.14 4.93 7.24
CA HIS A 114 -13.22 5.93 7.27
C HIS A 114 -14.44 5.49 8.12
N ASN A 115 -14.22 4.60 9.08
CA ASN A 115 -15.28 4.03 9.93
C ASN A 115 -15.98 5.07 10.83
N PHE A 116 -15.45 6.28 10.99
CA PHE A 116 -15.94 7.26 11.96
C PHE A 116 -16.43 8.58 11.36
N GLY A 117 -16.32 8.77 10.05
CA GLY A 117 -16.70 10.04 9.44
C GLY A 117 -16.14 10.25 8.04
N VAL A 118 -16.61 11.34 7.43
CA VAL A 118 -16.14 11.84 6.14
C VAL A 118 -15.12 12.95 6.38
N ALA A 119 -13.90 12.79 5.87
CA ALA A 119 -12.85 13.79 6.01
C ALA A 119 -13.03 14.94 5.02
N LEU A 120 -13.25 16.14 5.54
CA LEU A 120 -13.29 17.35 4.72
C LEU A 120 -11.87 17.82 4.37
N GLU A 121 -10.99 17.81 5.36
CA GLU A 121 -9.57 18.16 5.22
C GLU A 121 -8.73 17.49 6.32
N ALA A 122 -7.43 17.32 6.05
CA ALA A 122 -6.46 16.87 7.04
C ALA A 122 -5.16 17.70 6.89
N THR A 123 -4.51 17.95 8.01
CA THR A 123 -3.22 18.64 8.05
C THR A 123 -2.11 17.64 8.34
N PHE A 124 -1.07 17.64 7.52
CA PHE A 124 0.10 16.78 7.65
C PHE A 124 1.35 17.61 7.93
N ARG A 125 2.17 17.16 8.88
CA ARG A 125 3.57 17.60 9.03
C ARG A 125 4.35 17.12 7.82
N VAL A 126 5.15 18.00 7.25
CA VAL A 126 5.97 17.73 6.07
C VAL A 126 7.42 18.09 6.37
N HIS A 127 8.34 17.52 5.61
CA HIS A 127 9.77 17.60 5.86
C HIS A 127 10.47 18.28 4.68
N PRO A 128 11.54 19.07 4.89
CA PRO A 128 12.33 19.58 3.76
C PRO A 128 12.83 18.44 2.89
N GLN A 129 12.85 18.65 1.57
CA GLN A 129 13.32 17.64 0.63
C GLN A 129 14.76 17.20 0.95
N ALA A 130 14.95 15.92 1.20
CA ALA A 130 16.27 15.32 1.26
C ALA A 130 16.89 15.26 -0.14
N ASN A 131 18.22 15.27 -0.21
CA ASN A 131 18.97 15.10 -1.47
C ASN A 131 18.46 15.99 -2.63
N GLU A 132 18.11 17.26 -2.32
CA GLU A 132 17.61 18.23 -3.30
C GLU A 132 16.34 17.77 -4.05
N GLY A 133 15.55 16.86 -3.44
CA GLY A 133 14.35 16.27 -4.05
C GLY A 133 14.65 15.23 -5.13
N ILE A 134 15.91 14.80 -5.24
CA ILE A 134 16.37 13.82 -6.23
C ILE A 134 16.30 12.41 -5.64
N HIS A 135 15.72 11.50 -6.42
CA HIS A 135 15.66 10.07 -6.14
C HIS A 135 16.25 9.29 -7.32
N TYR A 136 16.70 8.07 -7.04
CA TYR A 136 17.26 7.17 -8.04
C TYR A 136 16.47 5.88 -8.10
N THR A 137 16.37 5.30 -9.30
CA THR A 137 15.72 3.99 -9.47
C THR A 137 16.53 3.06 -10.36
N TRP A 138 16.36 1.77 -10.12
CA TRP A 138 16.87 0.68 -10.97
C TRP A 138 15.72 -0.29 -11.24
N ASP A 139 15.57 -0.69 -12.50
CA ASP A 139 14.64 -1.72 -12.95
C ASP A 139 15.46 -2.91 -13.45
N LEU A 140 15.44 -3.99 -12.67
CA LEU A 140 16.18 -5.23 -12.94
C LEU A 140 15.18 -6.34 -13.24
N GLU A 141 15.28 -6.98 -14.41
CA GLU A 141 14.42 -8.11 -14.76
C GLU A 141 15.18 -9.43 -14.61
N TYR A 142 14.49 -10.44 -14.07
CA TYR A 142 15.02 -11.78 -13.84
C TYR A 142 14.08 -12.82 -14.44
N SER A 143 14.64 -13.94 -14.90
CA SER A 143 13.83 -15.10 -15.26
C SER A 143 13.22 -15.75 -14.02
N LEU A 144 12.18 -16.56 -14.20
CA LEU A 144 11.60 -17.34 -13.08
C LEU A 144 12.59 -18.38 -12.50
N GLU A 145 13.61 -18.79 -13.27
CA GLU A 145 14.67 -19.69 -12.78
C GLU A 145 15.56 -19.01 -11.72
N GLN A 146 15.66 -17.68 -11.76
CA GLN A 146 16.41 -16.88 -10.80
C GLN A 146 15.58 -16.51 -9.55
N CYS A 147 14.33 -16.99 -9.44
CA CYS A 147 13.41 -16.59 -8.36
C CYS A 147 13.99 -16.82 -6.95
N ASP A 148 14.53 -18.01 -6.68
CA ASP A 148 15.09 -18.32 -5.36
C ASP A 148 16.25 -17.36 -5.01
N ALA A 149 17.15 -17.10 -5.95
CA ALA A 149 18.30 -16.20 -5.74
C ALA A 149 17.85 -14.75 -5.48
N VAL A 150 16.86 -14.25 -6.23
CA VAL A 150 16.29 -12.90 -6.02
C VAL A 150 15.69 -12.78 -4.62
N PHE A 151 14.89 -13.76 -4.20
CA PHE A 151 14.22 -13.71 -2.89
C PHE A 151 15.15 -14.01 -1.72
N GLU A 152 16.22 -14.78 -1.93
CA GLU A 152 17.31 -14.94 -0.95
C GLU A 152 18.04 -13.61 -0.75
N THR A 153 18.38 -12.89 -1.83
CA THR A 153 18.99 -11.56 -1.75
C THR A 153 18.05 -10.55 -1.07
N LEU A 154 16.74 -10.55 -1.38
CA LEU A 154 15.76 -9.69 -0.70
C LEU A 154 15.70 -9.95 0.81
N ASN A 155 15.67 -11.23 1.21
CA ASN A 155 15.66 -11.61 2.62
C ASN A 155 16.94 -11.16 3.34
N SER A 156 18.09 -11.24 2.68
CA SER A 156 19.36 -10.74 3.22
C SER A 156 19.37 -9.22 3.34
N VAL A 157 18.97 -8.49 2.30
CA VAL A 157 18.92 -7.01 2.31
C VAL A 157 17.94 -6.48 3.36
N HIS A 158 16.83 -7.17 3.61
CA HIS A 158 15.86 -6.76 4.61
C HIS A 158 16.42 -6.73 6.04
N GLU A 159 17.40 -7.57 6.36
CA GLU A 159 17.98 -7.64 7.71
C GLU A 159 18.68 -6.34 8.11
N ASP A 160 19.30 -5.67 7.14
CA ASP A 160 20.08 -4.44 7.32
C ASP A 160 19.60 -3.26 6.45
N MET A 161 18.40 -3.36 5.86
CA MET A 161 17.85 -2.39 4.90
C MET A 161 17.91 -0.95 5.44
N PRO A 162 18.54 0.01 4.75
CA PRO A 162 18.62 1.40 5.20
C PRO A 162 17.31 2.15 4.94
N MET A 163 17.12 3.29 5.62
CA MET A 163 15.88 4.09 5.52
C MET A 163 15.65 4.69 4.13
N ASP A 164 16.70 4.76 3.31
CA ASP A 164 16.71 5.32 1.96
C ASP A 164 16.28 4.35 0.87
N LEU A 165 16.25 3.04 1.17
CA LEU A 165 15.99 1.98 0.20
C LEU A 165 14.57 1.44 0.32
N ALA A 166 13.85 1.40 -0.80
CA ALA A 166 12.62 0.65 -0.95
C ALA A 166 12.72 -0.26 -2.17
N ILE A 167 12.17 -1.47 -2.08
CA ILE A 167 12.23 -2.46 -3.16
C ILE A 167 10.83 -3.01 -3.43
N PHE A 168 10.48 -3.10 -4.70
CA PHE A 168 9.25 -3.72 -5.18
C PHE A 168 9.59 -4.86 -6.12
N VAL A 169 8.86 -5.98 -6.00
CA VAL A 169 8.93 -7.07 -6.98
C VAL A 169 7.59 -7.20 -7.67
N LEU A 170 7.57 -7.06 -8.98
CA LEU A 170 6.38 -7.22 -9.79
C LEU A 170 6.54 -8.41 -10.71
N TRP A 171 5.46 -9.17 -10.89
CA TRP A 171 5.36 -10.03 -12.06
C TRP A 171 5.08 -9.18 -13.29
N ILE A 172 5.82 -9.40 -14.37
CA ILE A 172 5.61 -8.74 -15.66
C ILE A 172 5.63 -9.76 -16.81
N ARG A 173 4.94 -9.40 -17.90
CA ARG A 173 4.96 -10.15 -19.17
C ARG A 173 5.39 -9.24 -20.30
N GLU A 174 6.38 -9.66 -21.08
CA GLU A 174 6.76 -8.93 -22.30
C GLU A 174 5.63 -8.97 -23.35
N SER A 175 5.45 -7.84 -24.05
CA SER A 175 4.43 -7.68 -25.10
C SER A 175 4.90 -8.11 -26.49
N ASP A 176 6.20 -8.28 -26.71
CA ASP A 176 6.76 -8.71 -28.01
C ASP A 176 6.89 -10.23 -28.07
N GLY A 177 6.05 -10.86 -28.90
CA GLY A 177 6.33 -12.10 -29.66
C GLY A 177 6.53 -13.42 -28.90
N GLY A 178 7.01 -13.39 -27.66
CA GLY A 178 7.47 -14.55 -26.91
C GLY A 178 6.75 -14.81 -25.58
N ARG A 179 5.79 -13.97 -25.15
CA ARG A 179 5.04 -14.09 -23.88
C ARG A 179 5.94 -14.52 -22.70
N LYS A 180 7.13 -13.97 -22.57
CA LYS A 180 8.05 -14.35 -21.49
C LYS A 180 7.60 -13.73 -20.17
N HIS A 181 7.74 -14.50 -19.11
CA HIS A 181 7.31 -14.17 -17.75
C HIS A 181 8.55 -13.83 -16.92
N HIS A 182 8.65 -12.61 -16.42
CA HIS A 182 9.81 -12.13 -15.66
C HIS A 182 9.40 -11.62 -14.28
N LEU A 183 10.37 -11.59 -13.38
CA LEU A 183 10.31 -10.83 -12.13
C LEU A 183 11.00 -9.49 -12.37
N LEU A 184 10.26 -8.40 -12.24
CA LEU A 184 10.82 -7.05 -12.18
C LEU A 184 11.13 -6.72 -10.73
N VAL A 185 12.41 -6.57 -10.39
CA VAL A 185 12.86 -5.97 -9.14
C VAL A 185 13.12 -4.49 -9.41
N ASN A 186 12.27 -3.65 -8.84
CA ASN A 186 12.44 -2.21 -8.87
C ASN A 186 13.03 -1.74 -7.53
N LEU A 187 14.19 -1.10 -7.58
CA LEU A 187 14.83 -0.49 -6.42
C LEU A 187 14.65 1.02 -6.50
N VAL A 188 14.31 1.63 -5.37
CA VAL A 188 14.22 3.09 -5.20
C VAL A 188 15.18 3.51 -4.09
N TRP A 189 16.04 4.48 -4.40
CA TRP A 189 16.99 5.07 -3.47
C TRP A 189 16.68 6.56 -3.29
N SER A 190 16.56 7.00 -2.04
CA SER A 190 16.23 8.39 -1.68
C SER A 190 17.33 9.10 -0.89
N GLY A 191 18.52 8.49 -0.79
CA GLY A 191 19.70 9.07 -0.14
C GLY A 191 20.71 9.57 -1.16
N HIS A 192 21.94 9.84 -0.71
CA HIS A 192 23.01 10.20 -1.63
C HIS A 192 23.39 9.01 -2.53
N GLU A 193 23.61 9.26 -3.81
CA GLU A 193 23.84 8.20 -4.81
C GLU A 193 24.98 7.25 -4.46
N TYR A 194 26.10 7.78 -3.97
CA TYR A 194 27.31 6.99 -3.72
C TYR A 194 27.11 5.91 -2.64
N GLU A 195 26.08 6.05 -1.81
CA GLU A 195 25.73 5.08 -0.74
C GLU A 195 24.88 3.92 -1.26
N ALA A 196 24.24 4.08 -2.44
CA ALA A 196 23.35 3.09 -3.01
C ALA A 196 24.10 1.85 -3.52
N HIS A 197 25.34 2.02 -3.99
CA HIS A 197 26.07 0.99 -4.73
C HIS A 197 26.13 -0.36 -4.02
N GLN A 198 26.42 -0.37 -2.71
CA GLN A 198 26.52 -1.60 -1.90
C GLN A 198 25.22 -2.40 -1.79
N TRP A 199 24.07 -1.76 -2.05
CA TRP A 199 22.75 -2.37 -2.00
C TRP A 199 22.32 -2.84 -3.37
N ILE A 200 22.51 -2.00 -4.39
CA ILE A 200 22.14 -2.30 -5.77
C ILE A 200 23.01 -3.43 -6.33
N SER A 201 24.31 -3.44 -6.04
CA SER A 201 25.24 -4.45 -6.56
C SER A 201 24.85 -5.88 -6.18
N ARG A 202 24.27 -6.08 -4.98
CA ARG A 202 23.77 -7.40 -4.53
C ARG A 202 22.74 -8.00 -5.49
N PHE A 203 21.97 -7.16 -6.20
CA PHE A 203 21.02 -7.58 -7.22
C PHE A 203 21.66 -7.64 -8.61
N GLU A 204 22.53 -6.69 -8.97
CA GLU A 204 23.24 -6.70 -10.25
C GLU A 204 24.15 -7.94 -10.41
N ASP A 205 24.77 -8.40 -9.32
CA ASP A 205 25.65 -9.57 -9.26
C ASP A 205 24.92 -10.89 -9.55
N LEU A 206 23.59 -10.91 -9.39
CA LEU A 206 22.73 -12.03 -9.81
C LEU A 206 22.59 -12.13 -11.33
N LYS A 207 23.16 -11.18 -12.09
CA LYS A 207 23.14 -11.10 -13.56
C LYS A 207 21.70 -11.08 -14.09
N PRO A 208 20.94 -9.99 -13.84
CA PRO A 208 19.60 -9.85 -14.39
C PRO A 208 19.63 -9.96 -15.92
N ILE A 209 18.55 -10.48 -16.50
CA ILE A 209 18.39 -10.57 -17.96
C ILE A 209 18.27 -9.18 -18.59
N LEU A 210 17.81 -8.19 -17.82
CA LEU A 210 17.80 -6.78 -18.18
C LEU A 210 18.16 -5.94 -16.97
N ASN A 211 19.07 -4.99 -17.15
CA ASN A 211 19.38 -3.96 -16.17
C ASN A 211 19.17 -2.59 -16.84
N SER A 212 18.26 -1.78 -16.32
CA SER A 212 18.02 -0.42 -16.84
C SER A 212 19.21 0.53 -16.64
N GLY A 213 20.14 0.16 -15.75
CA GLY A 213 21.05 1.10 -15.10
C GLY A 213 20.29 2.05 -14.17
N ARG A 214 21.05 2.95 -13.55
CA ARG A 214 20.50 4.00 -12.69
C ARG A 214 19.73 5.01 -13.51
N THR A 215 18.50 5.29 -13.12
CA THR A 215 17.76 6.47 -13.56
C THR A 215 17.60 7.47 -12.42
N THR A 216 17.39 8.74 -12.77
CA THR A 216 17.23 9.85 -11.81
C THR A 216 15.86 10.48 -12.01
N THR A 217 15.18 10.81 -10.92
CA THR A 217 13.85 11.40 -10.93
C THR A 217 13.64 12.36 -9.76
N THR A 218 12.56 13.13 -9.78
CA THR A 218 12.18 14.02 -8.68
C THR A 218 11.07 13.39 -7.82
N TRP A 219 10.82 13.94 -6.64
CA TRP A 219 9.74 13.46 -5.77
C TRP A 219 8.37 13.40 -6.47
N ALA A 220 7.99 14.43 -7.23
CA ALA A 220 6.72 14.49 -7.95
C ALA A 220 6.59 13.42 -9.06
N GLU A 221 7.69 13.08 -9.71
CA GLU A 221 7.69 12.09 -10.82
C GLU A 221 7.91 10.66 -10.33
N LEU A 222 8.46 10.47 -9.13
CA LEU A 222 8.81 9.16 -8.58
C LEU A 222 7.63 8.17 -8.62
N PRO A 223 6.40 8.51 -8.16
CA PRO A 223 5.26 7.59 -8.26
C PRO A 223 4.94 7.16 -9.70
N TRP A 224 5.23 7.98 -10.70
CA TRP A 224 4.94 7.68 -12.11
C TRP A 224 6.02 6.84 -12.79
N VAL A 225 7.28 6.97 -12.37
CA VAL A 225 8.41 6.27 -13.01
C VAL A 225 8.84 4.99 -12.30
N THR A 226 8.43 4.78 -11.05
CA THR A 226 8.67 3.52 -10.30
C THR A 226 8.17 2.32 -11.12
N TYR A 227 8.84 1.16 -10.95
CA TYR A 227 8.58 -0.12 -11.63
C TYR A 227 8.40 0.06 -13.14
N LYS A 228 9.45 0.54 -13.81
CA LYS A 228 9.51 0.78 -15.26
C LYS A 228 8.37 1.64 -15.80
N GLY A 229 7.88 2.56 -14.97
CA GLY A 229 6.76 3.44 -15.29
C GLY A 229 5.41 2.73 -15.46
N GLN A 230 5.22 1.52 -14.91
CA GLN A 230 3.95 0.78 -15.03
C GLN A 230 2.75 1.59 -14.51
N ASN A 231 2.95 2.50 -13.55
CA ASN A 231 1.88 3.38 -13.07
C ASN A 231 1.30 4.29 -14.17
N LYS A 232 2.06 4.65 -15.21
CA LYS A 232 1.55 5.42 -16.36
C LYS A 232 0.48 4.68 -17.17
N VAL A 233 0.40 3.37 -17.00
CA VAL A 233 -0.64 2.52 -17.58
C VAL A 233 -1.62 2.11 -16.49
N LEU A 234 -1.12 1.49 -15.42
CA LEU A 234 -1.92 0.85 -14.39
C LEU A 234 -2.73 1.83 -13.54
N SER A 235 -2.31 3.08 -13.36
CA SER A 235 -3.01 4.03 -12.48
C SER A 235 -4.06 4.89 -13.20
N LYS A 236 -4.28 4.68 -14.50
CA LYS A 236 -5.27 5.42 -15.29
C LYS A 236 -6.69 4.92 -15.00
N PRO A 237 -7.66 5.81 -14.66
CA PRO A 237 -9.04 5.41 -14.42
C PRO A 237 -9.67 4.60 -15.56
N GLU A 238 -9.31 4.91 -16.80
CA GLU A 238 -9.77 4.21 -18.00
C GLU A 238 -9.26 2.77 -18.07
N VAL A 239 -8.07 2.50 -17.53
CA VAL A 239 -7.52 1.14 -17.47
C VAL A 239 -8.18 0.35 -16.35
N TRP A 240 -8.42 0.98 -15.20
CA TRP A 240 -9.15 0.35 -14.10
C TRP A 240 -10.60 0.01 -14.46
N SER A 241 -11.28 0.86 -15.23
CA SER A 241 -12.67 0.62 -15.65
C SER A 241 -12.80 -0.55 -16.65
N LEU A 242 -11.73 -0.87 -17.37
CA LEU A 242 -11.66 -2.04 -18.27
C LEU A 242 -11.45 -3.37 -17.53
N ALA A 243 -11.18 -3.33 -16.23
CA ALA A 243 -10.97 -4.49 -15.39
C ALA A 243 -12.04 -4.60 -14.28
N PRO A 244 -13.36 -4.57 -14.62
CA PRO A 244 -14.42 -4.48 -13.61
C PRO A 244 -14.41 -5.67 -12.66
N ASN A 245 -14.02 -6.86 -13.13
CA ASN A 245 -14.03 -8.08 -12.33
C ASN A 245 -12.72 -8.32 -11.56
N LYS A 246 -11.82 -7.33 -11.48
CA LYS A 246 -10.54 -7.47 -10.77
C LYS A 246 -10.76 -7.86 -9.32
N MET A 247 -9.96 -8.82 -8.88
CA MET A 247 -9.90 -9.30 -7.51
C MET A 247 -8.48 -9.11 -6.99
N MET A 248 -8.39 -8.84 -5.69
CA MET A 248 -7.12 -8.72 -4.99
C MET A 248 -7.14 -9.58 -3.74
N GLY A 249 -6.02 -10.24 -3.47
CA GLY A 249 -5.70 -10.81 -2.17
C GLY A 249 -4.41 -10.21 -1.66
N ALA A 250 -4.22 -10.18 -0.35
CA ALA A 250 -2.98 -9.73 0.25
C ALA A 250 -2.64 -10.52 1.51
N VAL A 251 -1.37 -10.45 1.91
CA VAL A 251 -0.83 -11.05 3.13
C VAL A 251 0.50 -10.37 3.49
N CYS A 252 0.80 -10.28 4.78
CA CYS A 252 2.14 -9.92 5.27
C CYS A 252 2.99 -11.16 5.55
N VAL A 253 4.29 -11.08 5.27
CA VAL A 253 5.27 -12.09 5.66
C VAL A 253 6.45 -11.44 6.40
N GLU A 254 7.08 -12.19 7.31
CA GLU A 254 8.25 -11.76 8.08
C GLU A 254 9.51 -11.74 7.20
N LYS A 255 9.66 -12.80 6.40
CA LYS A 255 10.63 -13.00 5.31
C LYS A 255 9.92 -13.72 4.17
N PHE A 256 10.43 -13.64 2.95
CA PHE A 256 9.85 -14.34 1.82
C PHE A 256 10.16 -15.84 1.87
N PRO A 257 9.17 -16.73 2.02
CA PRO A 257 9.39 -18.18 2.02
C PRO A 257 9.75 -18.68 0.61
N LEU A 258 11.03 -18.94 0.34
CA LEU A 258 11.59 -19.22 -1.00
C LEU A 258 10.76 -20.21 -1.82
N LYS A 259 10.50 -21.41 -1.26
CA LYS A 259 9.70 -22.45 -1.94
C LYS A 259 8.30 -21.95 -2.29
N THR A 260 7.58 -21.39 -1.32
CA THR A 260 6.21 -20.88 -1.54
C THR A 260 6.20 -19.77 -2.59
N THR A 261 7.18 -18.86 -2.55
CA THR A 261 7.29 -17.75 -3.50
C THR A 261 7.57 -18.23 -4.93
N ARG A 262 8.52 -19.15 -5.11
CA ARG A 262 8.82 -19.75 -6.42
C ARG A 262 7.62 -20.51 -6.99
N ASP A 263 7.01 -21.38 -6.18
CA ASP A 263 5.85 -22.16 -6.59
C ASP A 263 4.66 -21.22 -6.94
N PHE A 264 4.52 -20.08 -6.23
CA PHE A 264 3.53 -19.06 -6.52
C PHE A 264 3.74 -18.43 -7.91
N PHE A 265 4.93 -17.88 -8.20
CA PHE A 265 5.19 -17.24 -9.50
C PHE A 265 5.11 -18.23 -10.66
N GLN A 266 5.51 -19.48 -10.44
CA GLN A 266 5.30 -20.56 -11.41
C GLN A 266 3.81 -20.76 -11.70
N SER A 267 2.96 -20.79 -10.67
CA SER A 267 1.50 -20.88 -10.88
C SER A 267 0.92 -19.63 -11.55
N VAL A 268 1.44 -18.43 -11.29
CA VAL A 268 1.00 -17.20 -11.97
C VAL A 268 1.32 -17.27 -13.46
N LYS A 269 2.48 -17.83 -13.82
CA LYS A 269 2.81 -18.13 -15.22
C LYS A 269 1.81 -19.10 -15.84
N GLU A 270 1.60 -20.26 -15.20
CA GLU A 270 0.69 -21.31 -15.69
C GLU A 270 -0.73 -20.77 -15.90
N MET A 271 -1.26 -20.02 -14.93
CA MET A 271 -2.59 -19.41 -15.05
C MET A 271 -2.67 -18.41 -16.22
N ASN A 272 -1.65 -17.57 -16.43
CA ASN A 272 -1.63 -16.64 -17.55
C ASN A 272 -1.50 -17.32 -18.92
N GLU A 273 -0.87 -18.50 -18.99
CA GLU A 273 -0.77 -19.32 -20.20
C GLU A 273 -2.08 -20.05 -20.48
N GLU A 274 -2.67 -20.70 -19.47
CA GLU A 274 -3.94 -21.44 -19.57
C GLU A 274 -5.12 -20.51 -19.89
N TRP A 275 -5.16 -19.33 -19.25
CA TRP A 275 -6.24 -18.35 -19.38
C TRP A 275 -5.91 -17.20 -20.35
N ALA A 276 -4.97 -17.43 -21.26
CA ALA A 276 -4.58 -16.44 -22.26
C ALA A 276 -5.80 -15.93 -23.06
N GLY A 277 -6.02 -14.61 -23.02
CA GLY A 277 -7.15 -13.97 -23.68
C GLY A 277 -8.49 -14.06 -22.95
N LYS A 278 -8.53 -14.70 -21.77
CA LYS A 278 -9.72 -14.81 -20.90
C LYS A 278 -9.56 -14.11 -19.56
N GLY A 279 -8.33 -13.79 -19.17
CA GLY A 279 -8.06 -12.99 -17.98
C GLY A 279 -6.57 -12.75 -17.77
N PHE A 280 -6.25 -12.18 -16.61
CA PHE A 280 -4.90 -11.81 -16.21
C PHE A 280 -4.64 -12.20 -14.76
N PHE A 281 -3.43 -12.67 -14.47
CA PHE A 281 -2.94 -12.89 -13.11
C PHE A 281 -1.64 -12.11 -12.93
N GLY A 282 -1.45 -11.54 -11.75
CA GLY A 282 -0.24 -10.79 -11.43
C GLY A 282 0.00 -10.69 -9.94
N ALA A 283 1.15 -10.13 -9.59
CA ALA A 283 1.52 -9.93 -8.21
C ALA A 283 2.43 -8.72 -8.05
N MET A 284 2.39 -8.12 -6.86
CA MET A 284 3.30 -7.08 -6.42
C MET A 284 3.70 -7.38 -4.98
N PHE A 285 5.01 -7.45 -4.72
CA PHE A 285 5.56 -7.63 -3.39
C PHE A 285 6.29 -6.35 -3.02
N GLU A 286 6.08 -5.87 -1.81
CA GLU A 286 6.67 -4.63 -1.29
C GLU A 286 7.62 -4.96 -0.14
N CYS A 287 8.86 -4.49 -0.24
CA CYS A 287 9.89 -4.56 0.78
C CYS A 287 10.30 -3.13 1.11
N LEU A 288 9.75 -2.62 2.20
CA LEU A 288 9.85 -1.22 2.58
C LEU A 288 10.69 -1.07 3.87
N PRO A 289 11.38 0.06 4.06
CA PRO A 289 12.18 0.30 5.25
C PRO A 289 11.26 0.59 6.46
N HIS A 290 11.75 0.37 7.69
CA HIS A 290 10.90 0.40 8.91
C HIS A 290 11.41 1.27 10.05
N GLN A 291 12.55 1.94 9.89
CA GLN A 291 13.26 2.66 10.96
C GLN A 291 12.34 3.64 11.69
N LYS A 292 11.86 4.67 10.98
CA LYS A 292 10.98 5.68 11.60
C LYS A 292 9.63 5.11 12.03
N VAL A 293 9.10 4.14 11.28
CA VAL A 293 7.85 3.43 11.63
C VAL A 293 7.96 2.78 13.01
N ARG A 294 9.11 2.17 13.33
CA ARG A 294 9.35 1.40 14.56
C ARG A 294 9.86 2.22 15.75
N GLU A 295 10.08 3.52 15.58
CA GLU A 295 10.32 4.44 16.71
C GLU A 295 9.07 4.67 17.56
N LEU A 296 7.89 4.50 16.95
CA LEU A 296 6.60 4.60 17.64
C LEU A 296 6.14 3.22 18.13
N ALA A 297 5.50 3.21 19.30
CA ALA A 297 4.87 2.00 19.83
C ALA A 297 3.64 1.59 19.00
N ASP A 298 3.33 0.30 18.94
CA ASP A 298 2.19 -0.24 18.18
C ASP A 298 0.85 0.36 18.64
N GLU A 299 0.74 0.78 19.91
CA GLU A 299 -0.47 1.35 20.49
C GLU A 299 -0.70 2.82 20.14
N THR A 300 0.29 3.49 19.53
CA THR A 300 0.28 4.93 19.22
C THR A 300 -0.87 5.33 18.30
N THR A 301 -1.25 4.44 17.39
CA THR A 301 -2.35 4.64 16.42
C THR A 301 -3.24 3.40 16.38
N ALA A 302 -4.35 3.43 15.65
CA ALA A 302 -5.22 2.27 15.51
C ALA A 302 -4.61 1.18 14.59
N PHE A 303 -3.58 1.50 13.79
CA PHE A 303 -2.92 0.51 12.96
C PHE A 303 -1.93 -0.34 13.78
N PRO A 304 -2.07 -1.67 13.79
CA PRO A 304 -1.36 -2.53 14.75
C PRO A 304 0.02 -3.05 14.30
N TRP A 305 0.39 -2.92 13.01
CA TRP A 305 1.46 -3.77 12.44
C TRP A 305 2.84 -3.11 12.29
N ARG A 306 3.39 -2.35 13.25
CA ARG A 306 4.75 -1.76 13.05
C ARG A 306 5.87 -2.80 13.07
N TRP A 307 5.68 -3.87 13.86
CA TRP A 307 6.56 -5.05 13.88
C TRP A 307 5.96 -6.28 13.19
N GLY A 308 4.71 -6.15 12.71
CA GLY A 308 3.90 -7.24 12.17
C GLY A 308 3.80 -7.29 10.65
N SER A 309 4.48 -6.38 9.94
CA SER A 309 4.32 -6.22 8.50
C SER A 309 5.61 -5.88 7.76
N ASN A 310 6.63 -6.74 7.91
CA ASN A 310 7.92 -6.59 7.24
C ASN A 310 7.80 -6.47 5.71
N HIS A 311 7.06 -7.39 5.10
CA HIS A 311 6.84 -7.44 3.66
C HIS A 311 5.37 -7.60 3.34
N PHE A 312 4.90 -6.87 2.34
CA PHE A 312 3.54 -6.97 1.83
C PHE A 312 3.54 -7.75 0.53
N ILE A 313 2.59 -8.67 0.42
CA ILE A 313 2.36 -9.41 -0.80
C ILE A 313 0.94 -9.10 -1.27
N MET A 314 0.82 -8.68 -2.52
CA MET A 314 -0.46 -8.49 -3.21
C MET A 314 -0.56 -9.43 -4.40
N PHE A 315 -1.66 -10.15 -4.46
CA PHE A 315 -2.06 -11.03 -5.55
C PHE A 315 -3.19 -10.36 -6.33
N MET A 316 -3.16 -10.44 -7.65
CA MET A 316 -4.20 -9.87 -8.51
C MET A 316 -4.67 -10.89 -9.53
N ALA A 317 -5.98 -10.98 -9.71
CA ALA A 317 -6.60 -11.80 -10.72
C ALA A 317 -7.78 -11.05 -11.35
N THR A 318 -7.83 -10.97 -12.68
CA THR A 318 -8.85 -10.23 -13.42
C THR A 318 -9.42 -11.13 -14.52
N PRO A 319 -10.55 -11.81 -14.29
CA PRO A 319 -11.27 -12.51 -15.34
C PRO A 319 -12.00 -11.51 -16.25
N LEU A 320 -12.03 -11.77 -17.57
CA LEU A 320 -12.79 -10.94 -18.51
C LEU A 320 -14.30 -11.16 -18.40
N LYS A 321 -14.71 -12.37 -17.99
CA LYS A 321 -16.11 -12.72 -17.80
C LYS A 321 -16.38 -13.13 -16.36
N LEU A 322 -17.58 -12.83 -15.88
CA LEU A 322 -18.02 -13.20 -14.53
C LEU A 322 -18.11 -14.72 -14.32
N GLU A 323 -18.39 -15.49 -15.37
CA GLU A 323 -18.50 -16.96 -15.30
C GLU A 323 -17.17 -17.65 -14.92
N ASP A 324 -16.03 -17.01 -15.20
CA ASP A 324 -14.70 -17.54 -14.90
C ASP A 324 -14.21 -17.18 -13.49
N ARG A 325 -14.98 -16.36 -12.75
CA ARG A 325 -14.56 -15.76 -11.49
C ARG A 325 -14.11 -16.78 -10.45
N ASP A 326 -14.86 -17.86 -10.27
CA ASP A 326 -14.61 -18.83 -9.20
C ASP A 326 -13.23 -19.48 -9.33
N VAL A 327 -12.75 -19.71 -10.56
CA VAL A 327 -11.42 -20.28 -10.80
C VAL A 327 -10.33 -19.28 -10.40
N PHE A 328 -10.51 -18.01 -10.75
CA PHE A 328 -9.57 -16.94 -10.44
C PHE A 328 -9.53 -16.66 -8.93
N GLU A 329 -10.70 -16.67 -8.29
CA GLU A 329 -10.86 -16.47 -6.85
C GLU A 329 -10.22 -17.63 -6.07
N ALA A 330 -10.42 -18.88 -6.51
CA ALA A 330 -9.79 -20.06 -5.90
C ALA A 330 -8.26 -20.03 -5.99
N HIS A 331 -7.68 -19.48 -7.06
CA HIS A 331 -6.22 -19.29 -7.16
C HIS A 331 -5.71 -18.32 -6.09
N ILE A 332 -6.37 -17.17 -5.95
CA ILE A 332 -6.05 -16.16 -4.92
C ILE A 332 -6.16 -16.75 -3.53
N ASP A 333 -7.25 -17.44 -3.22
CA ASP A 333 -7.51 -18.02 -1.89
C ASP A 333 -6.50 -19.09 -1.52
N ARG A 334 -6.18 -19.99 -2.45
CA ARG A 334 -5.17 -21.03 -2.26
C ARG A 334 -3.81 -20.42 -1.88
N TRP A 335 -3.38 -19.40 -2.61
CA TRP A 335 -2.06 -18.80 -2.37
C TRP A 335 -2.02 -17.92 -1.14
N LYS A 336 -3.09 -17.17 -0.87
CA LYS A 336 -3.23 -16.43 0.37
C LYS A 336 -3.11 -17.37 1.58
N LYS A 337 -3.84 -18.49 1.59
CA LYS A 337 -3.71 -19.52 2.65
C LYS A 337 -2.28 -20.03 2.77
N ARG A 338 -1.65 -20.36 1.65
CA ARG A 338 -0.28 -20.90 1.65
C ARG A 338 0.75 -19.90 2.19
N PHE A 339 0.63 -18.62 1.84
CA PHE A 339 1.49 -17.58 2.39
C PHE A 339 1.21 -17.32 3.87
N ILE A 340 -0.03 -17.40 4.34
CA ILE A 340 -0.35 -17.34 5.78
C ILE A 340 0.40 -18.46 6.53
N GLU A 341 0.30 -19.70 6.05
CA GLU A 341 0.99 -20.88 6.63
C GLU A 341 2.52 -20.72 6.67
N THR A 342 3.10 -20.02 5.71
CA THR A 342 4.57 -19.89 5.55
C THR A 342 5.08 -18.48 5.84
N SER A 343 4.25 -17.62 6.44
CA SER A 343 4.53 -16.19 6.64
C SER A 343 5.62 -15.89 7.65
N GLY A 344 5.97 -16.84 8.52
CA GLY A 344 6.77 -16.61 9.73
C GLY A 344 5.93 -16.15 10.94
N TYR A 345 4.74 -15.62 10.70
CA TYR A 345 3.87 -15.11 11.77
C TYR A 345 2.85 -16.13 12.32
N GLY A 346 2.63 -17.23 11.59
CA GLY A 346 1.66 -18.27 11.97
C GLY A 346 0.19 -17.86 11.89
N ARG A 347 -0.11 -16.64 11.44
CA ARG A 347 -1.45 -16.06 11.30
C ARG A 347 -1.44 -14.95 10.26
N LEU A 348 -2.62 -14.53 9.81
CA LEU A 348 -2.75 -13.41 8.87
C LEU A 348 -2.50 -12.08 9.60
N GLN A 349 -1.55 -11.30 9.11
CA GLN A 349 -1.42 -9.89 9.44
C GLN A 349 -1.65 -9.11 8.15
N GLN A 350 -2.43 -8.04 8.21
CA GLN A 350 -2.92 -7.40 7.00
C GLN A 350 -3.04 -5.88 7.14
N TYR A 351 -2.51 -5.16 6.16
CA TYR A 351 -2.78 -3.74 5.99
C TYR A 351 -4.23 -3.53 5.55
N VAL A 352 -4.99 -2.76 6.33
CA VAL A 352 -6.43 -2.59 6.15
C VAL A 352 -6.83 -2.10 4.75
N ASN A 353 -6.04 -1.23 4.11
CA ASN A 353 -6.32 -0.74 2.75
C ASN A 353 -6.05 -1.79 1.66
N TYR A 354 -5.31 -2.85 1.99
CA TYR A 354 -5.13 -4.03 1.15
C TYR A 354 -6.01 -5.20 1.62
N GLY A 355 -6.75 -4.99 2.72
CA GLY A 355 -7.63 -5.99 3.31
C GLY A 355 -8.60 -6.53 2.27
N ASN A 356 -8.65 -7.85 2.19
CA ASN A 356 -9.38 -8.56 1.16
C ASN A 356 -10.88 -8.42 1.41
N THR A 357 -11.54 -7.80 0.44
CA THR A 357 -12.99 -7.58 0.45
C THR A 357 -13.68 -8.27 -0.71
N THR A 358 -12.92 -9.00 -1.54
CA THR A 358 -13.38 -9.51 -2.84
C THR A 358 -13.19 -11.00 -3.05
N SER A 359 -12.42 -11.70 -2.22
CA SER A 359 -12.34 -13.17 -2.25
C SER A 359 -13.21 -13.82 -1.16
N THR A 360 -13.46 -15.13 -1.29
CA THR A 360 -14.24 -15.89 -0.30
C THR A 360 -13.57 -15.92 1.08
N MET A 361 -12.24 -15.79 1.12
CA MET A 361 -11.47 -15.59 2.34
C MET A 361 -11.54 -14.13 2.80
N GLN A 362 -12.67 -13.78 3.45
CA GLN A 362 -12.80 -12.53 4.19
C GLN A 362 -11.73 -12.45 5.28
N ASP A 363 -11.08 -11.30 5.41
CA ASP A 363 -10.10 -11.09 6.48
C ASP A 363 -10.81 -10.95 7.83
N PRO A 364 -10.36 -11.68 8.86
CA PRO A 364 -10.89 -11.48 10.19
C PRO A 364 -10.53 -10.07 10.68
N PRO A 365 -11.41 -9.37 11.43
CA PRO A 365 -11.14 -8.04 11.96
C PRO A 365 -9.81 -7.95 12.72
N GLU A 366 -9.42 -9.01 13.43
CA GLU A 366 -8.17 -9.09 14.19
C GLU A 366 -6.93 -9.01 13.27
N ALA A 367 -7.02 -9.54 12.04
CA ALA A 367 -5.93 -9.41 11.07
C ALA A 367 -5.78 -7.99 10.52
N LEU A 368 -6.81 -7.14 10.62
CA LEU A 368 -6.81 -5.76 10.15
C LEU A 368 -6.50 -4.77 11.30
N TYR A 369 -6.99 -5.07 12.50
CA TYR A 369 -7.04 -4.15 13.65
C TYR A 369 -6.33 -4.68 14.90
N GLY A 370 -5.61 -5.79 14.83
CA GLY A 370 -4.81 -6.32 15.92
C GLY A 370 -5.47 -7.50 16.62
N TYR A 371 -4.63 -8.44 17.07
CA TYR A 371 -5.07 -9.65 17.78
C TYR A 371 -5.22 -9.42 19.29
N GLU A 372 -4.66 -8.33 19.80
CA GLU A 372 -4.82 -7.89 21.17
C GLU A 372 -6.27 -7.41 21.41
N PRO A 373 -6.98 -7.97 22.41
CA PRO A 373 -8.41 -7.71 22.57
C PRO A 373 -8.77 -6.22 22.73
N TRP A 374 -7.90 -5.46 23.41
CA TRP A 374 -8.18 -4.08 23.78
C TRP A 374 -8.34 -3.15 22.57
N ARG A 375 -7.65 -3.43 21.44
CA ARG A 375 -7.65 -2.51 20.29
C ARG A 375 -9.01 -2.52 19.60
N LEU A 376 -9.48 -3.71 19.27
CA LEU A 376 -10.77 -3.88 18.62
C LEU A 376 -11.92 -3.49 19.55
N GLU A 377 -11.81 -3.77 20.85
CA GLU A 377 -12.78 -3.31 21.86
C GLU A 377 -12.83 -1.77 21.92
N LYS A 378 -11.67 -1.09 21.95
CA LYS A 378 -11.61 0.37 21.93
C LYS A 378 -12.24 0.94 20.66
N LEU A 379 -11.93 0.37 19.49
CA LEU A 379 -12.49 0.79 18.21
C LEU A 379 -14.02 0.62 18.18
N ARG A 380 -14.55 -0.52 18.62
CA ARG A 380 -16.01 -0.77 18.70
C ARG A 380 -16.69 0.17 19.69
N ARG A 381 -16.06 0.44 20.84
CA ARG A 381 -16.57 1.43 21.81
C ARG A 381 -16.66 2.82 21.19
N LEU A 382 -15.62 3.27 20.49
CA LEU A 382 -15.64 4.56 19.79
C LEU A 382 -16.69 4.58 18.68
N LYS A 383 -16.90 3.44 18.00
CA LYS A 383 -17.92 3.32 16.96
C LYS A 383 -19.32 3.57 17.53
N ARG A 384 -19.63 3.01 18.71
CA ARG A 384 -20.89 3.28 19.42
C ARG A 384 -21.08 4.74 19.83
N ILE A 385 -19.99 5.48 20.06
CA ILE A 385 -20.05 6.89 20.46
C ILE A 385 -20.27 7.78 19.24
N TYR A 386 -19.50 7.59 18.18
CA TYR A 386 -19.45 8.51 17.03
C TYR A 386 -20.32 8.10 15.85
N ASP A 387 -20.75 6.84 15.78
CA ASP A 387 -21.61 6.30 14.73
C ASP A 387 -22.45 5.10 15.25
N PRO A 388 -23.36 5.33 16.23
CA PRO A 388 -24.15 4.28 16.88
C PRO A 388 -25.05 3.50 15.91
N GLU A 389 -25.53 4.15 14.84
CA GLU A 389 -26.37 3.55 13.80
C GLU A 389 -25.56 2.88 12.69
N ASN A 390 -24.23 2.84 12.83
CA ASN A 390 -23.30 2.22 11.89
C ASN A 390 -23.52 2.71 10.43
N VAL A 391 -23.68 4.02 10.26
CA VAL A 391 -23.84 4.72 8.98
C VAL A 391 -22.65 4.44 8.06
N PHE A 392 -21.43 4.58 8.58
CA PHE A 392 -20.20 4.33 7.84
C PHE A 392 -19.74 2.87 7.97
N ARG A 393 -20.32 1.97 7.16
CA ARG A 393 -20.08 0.51 7.24
C ARG A 393 -19.66 -0.19 5.95
N TRP A 394 -19.43 0.57 4.88
CA TRP A 394 -19.27 -0.01 3.54
C TRP A 394 -17.96 -0.79 3.35
N TYR A 395 -16.87 -0.35 3.99
CA TYR A 395 -15.54 -0.95 3.86
C TYR A 395 -14.96 -1.26 5.24
N GLN A 396 -14.59 -2.52 5.46
CA GLN A 396 -14.06 -3.06 6.72
C GLN A 396 -14.80 -2.53 7.98
N PRO A 397 -16.10 -2.82 8.14
CA PRO A 397 -16.87 -2.26 9.25
C PRO A 397 -16.43 -2.83 10.61
N LEU A 398 -16.44 -1.97 11.63
CA LEU A 398 -16.19 -2.35 13.02
C LEU A 398 -17.46 -2.91 13.68
N THR A 399 -18.00 -4.02 13.18
CA THR A 399 -19.20 -4.66 13.73
C THR A 399 -18.88 -5.51 14.97
N GLU A 400 -19.87 -5.68 15.84
CA GLU A 400 -19.76 -6.52 17.05
C GLU A 400 -19.93 -8.01 16.78
N GLU A 401 -20.35 -8.41 15.58
CA GLU A 401 -20.62 -9.81 15.24
C GLU A 401 -19.98 -10.22 13.91
N GLY A 402 -19.29 -11.36 13.99
CA GLY A 402 -19.07 -12.35 12.95
C GLY A 402 -19.37 -13.72 13.57
#